data_AF-A0A849AZ10-F1
#
_entry.id   AF-A0A849AZ10-F1
#
_cell.length_a   1.000
_cell.length_b   1.000
_cell.length_c   1.000
_cell.angle_alpha   90.00
_cell.angle_beta   90.00
_cell.angle_gamma   90.00
#
_symmetry.space_group_name_H-M   'P 1'
#
loop_
_entity.id
_entity.type
_entity.pdbx_description
1 polymer ?
#
loop_
_entity_poly.entity_id
_entity_poly.type
_entity_poly.pdbx_seq_one_letter_code
_entity_poly.pdbx_strand_id
1 'polypeptide(L)'
;MIKSFNVPTVSISEVLSLEGKHYDFFRKIFDKVCTLSTRQAKDGEITRQVFENILKLENVPYADSYIKDFMSYVEFWSPESQSSDFLVHFYALDTLDAAYKYCCQEDAAKSNNSLHRLVFGPDTHNYLVDVIDYLSDLEEISATHLTDKIAKHFIDKAVEKAIQKERAPQKKGGDYRAEKHYRPKKEIVFKAWESHQFHGYAACARHFAPILNLSQGTIEGWLSRKYSKK
;
A
#
# COMPACT_ATOMS: atom_id res chain seq x y z
N MET A 1 -48.28 3.27 -9.81
CA MET A 1 -47.52 3.63 -8.61
C MET A 1 -47.34 2.39 -7.76
N ILE A 2 -46.18 1.74 -7.87
CA ILE A 2 -45.80 0.66 -6.95
C ILE A 2 -45.35 1.36 -5.67
N LYS A 3 -46.11 1.22 -4.58
CA LYS A 3 -45.60 1.62 -3.26
C LYS A 3 -44.42 0.69 -2.96
N SER A 4 -43.21 1.23 -2.93
CA SER A 4 -42.05 0.52 -2.39
C SER A 4 -42.37 0.17 -0.94
N PHE A 5 -42.55 -1.12 -0.65
CA PHE A 5 -42.83 -1.58 0.70
C PHE A 5 -41.51 -1.64 1.47
N ASN A 6 -41.45 -0.96 2.61
CA ASN A 6 -40.27 -0.95 3.48
C ASN A 6 -40.24 -2.23 4.31
N VAL A 7 -39.34 -3.15 3.94
CA VAL A 7 -38.83 -4.18 4.85
C VAL A 7 -38.29 -3.46 6.10
N PRO A 8 -38.67 -3.88 7.33
CA PRO A 8 -38.21 -3.22 8.54
C PRO A 8 -36.69 -3.32 8.66
N THR A 9 -36.07 -2.15 8.84
CA THR A 9 -34.64 -2.00 9.07
C THR A 9 -34.29 -2.60 10.44
N VAL A 10 -33.36 -3.54 10.45
CA VAL A 10 -32.84 -4.24 11.65
C VAL A 10 -31.32 -4.24 11.62
N SER A 11 -30.67 -4.27 12.77
CA SER A 11 -29.21 -4.38 12.82
C SER A 11 -28.75 -5.76 12.38
N ILE A 12 -27.57 -5.85 11.76
CA ILE A 12 -26.96 -7.15 11.41
C ILE A 12 -26.77 -8.00 12.66
N SER A 13 -26.44 -7.40 13.81
CA SER A 13 -26.37 -8.12 15.09
C SER A 13 -27.69 -8.78 15.47
N GLU A 14 -28.83 -8.12 15.26
CA GLU A 14 -30.15 -8.70 15.51
C GLU A 14 -30.43 -9.86 14.55
N VAL A 15 -30.13 -9.72 13.26
CA VAL A 15 -30.31 -10.80 12.28
C VAL A 15 -29.48 -12.03 12.62
N LEU A 16 -28.23 -11.85 13.05
CA LEU A 16 -27.34 -12.96 13.44
C LEU A 16 -27.89 -13.77 14.64
N SER A 17 -28.73 -13.14 15.48
CA SER A 17 -29.36 -13.76 16.64
C SER A 17 -30.62 -14.58 16.30
N LEU A 18 -31.16 -14.42 15.09
CA LEU A 18 -32.36 -15.14 14.66
C LEU A 18 -32.11 -16.64 14.48
N GLU A 19 -33.12 -17.44 14.80
CA GLU A 19 -33.11 -18.90 14.67
C GLU A 19 -33.82 -19.34 13.38
N GLY A 20 -33.26 -20.34 12.69
CA GLY A 20 -33.86 -20.92 11.49
C GLY A 20 -32.85 -21.25 10.40
N LYS A 21 -33.18 -22.21 9.52
CA LYS A 21 -32.30 -22.66 8.43
C LYS A 21 -31.93 -21.55 7.45
N HIS A 22 -32.80 -20.56 7.27
CA HIS A 22 -32.54 -19.40 6.42
C HIS A 22 -31.54 -18.44 7.08
N TYR A 23 -31.60 -18.26 8.40
CA TYR A 23 -30.61 -17.49 9.14
C TYR A 23 -29.27 -18.22 9.31
N ASP A 24 -29.23 -19.56 9.21
CA ASP A 24 -27.95 -20.29 9.03
C ASP A 24 -27.27 -19.91 7.71
N PHE A 25 -28.04 -19.69 6.64
CA PHE A 25 -27.52 -19.15 5.39
C PHE A 25 -26.98 -17.73 5.60
N PHE A 26 -27.75 -16.83 6.22
CA PHE A 26 -27.29 -15.47 6.53
C PHE A 26 -25.97 -15.47 7.33
N ARG A 27 -25.85 -16.29 8.37
CA ARG A 27 -24.62 -16.44 9.17
C ARG A 27 -23.43 -16.88 8.30
N LYS A 28 -23.63 -17.80 7.36
CA LYS A 28 -22.58 -18.23 6.42
C LYS A 28 -22.18 -17.12 5.45
N ILE A 29 -23.15 -16.34 4.95
CA ILE A 29 -22.86 -15.19 4.10
C ILE A 29 -22.07 -14.14 4.87
N PHE A 30 -22.48 -13.83 6.10
CA PHE A 30 -21.75 -12.91 6.99
C PHE A 30 -20.30 -13.32 7.22
N ASP A 31 -20.07 -14.59 7.57
CA ASP A 31 -18.71 -15.14 7.74
C ASP A 31 -17.87 -15.01 6.45
N LYS A 32 -18.48 -15.29 5.30
CA LYS A 32 -17.82 -15.20 3.99
C LYS A 32 -17.48 -13.75 3.62
N VAL A 33 -18.39 -12.82 3.83
CA VAL A 33 -18.17 -11.38 3.63
C VAL A 33 -16.99 -10.91 4.49
N CYS A 34 -17.01 -11.20 5.80
CA CYS A 34 -15.91 -10.82 6.69
C CYS A 34 -14.57 -11.40 6.28
N THR A 35 -14.58 -12.65 5.80
CA THR A 35 -13.38 -13.33 5.28
C THR A 35 -12.85 -12.66 4.02
N LEU A 36 -13.71 -12.34 3.05
CA LEU A 36 -13.29 -11.71 1.79
C LEU A 36 -12.78 -10.28 2.04
N SER A 37 -13.52 -9.49 2.81
CA SER A 37 -13.19 -8.09 3.11
C SER A 37 -11.88 -7.90 3.88
N THR A 38 -11.47 -8.91 4.67
CA THR A 38 -10.25 -8.81 5.51
C THR A 38 -9.13 -9.75 5.08
N ARG A 39 -9.29 -10.46 3.96
CA ARG A 39 -8.34 -11.47 3.42
C ARG A 39 -6.89 -10.97 3.30
N GLN A 40 -6.68 -9.67 3.21
CA GLN A 40 -5.39 -9.05 2.90
C GLN A 40 -4.77 -8.31 4.08
N ALA A 41 -5.46 -8.27 5.21
CA ALA A 41 -4.93 -7.64 6.39
C ALA A 41 -3.72 -8.43 6.91
N LYS A 42 -2.62 -7.71 7.23
CA LYS A 42 -1.42 -8.31 7.82
C LYS A 42 -1.75 -9.01 9.15
N ASP A 43 -2.64 -8.40 9.94
CA ASP A 43 -3.14 -8.92 11.20
C ASP A 43 -4.57 -9.46 11.01
N GLY A 44 -4.70 -10.44 10.11
CA GLY A 44 -5.97 -10.94 9.58
C GLY A 44 -7.06 -11.14 10.63
N GLU A 45 -6.74 -11.75 11.76
CA GLU A 45 -7.70 -12.02 12.84
C GLU A 45 -8.18 -10.74 13.56
N ILE A 46 -7.27 -9.81 13.86
CA ILE A 46 -7.61 -8.57 14.56
C ILE A 46 -8.44 -7.67 13.63
N THR A 47 -8.00 -7.51 12.38
CA THR A 47 -8.73 -6.70 11.41
C THR A 47 -10.10 -7.29 11.10
N ARG A 48 -10.20 -8.62 11.01
CA ARG A 48 -11.48 -9.32 10.90
C ARG A 48 -12.40 -9.01 12.07
N GLN A 49 -11.94 -9.12 13.32
CA GLN A 49 -12.75 -8.81 14.50
C GLN A 49 -13.22 -7.35 14.51
N VAL A 50 -12.35 -6.41 14.16
CA VAL A 50 -12.73 -4.98 14.05
C VAL A 50 -13.80 -4.80 12.98
N PHE A 51 -13.61 -5.39 11.80
CA PHE A 51 -14.56 -5.27 10.70
C PHE A 51 -15.91 -5.94 11.01
N GLU A 52 -15.89 -7.12 11.63
CA GLU A 52 -17.09 -7.80 12.13
C GLU A 52 -17.87 -6.92 13.11
N ASN A 53 -17.18 -6.24 14.04
CA ASN A 53 -17.81 -5.35 15.00
C ASN A 53 -18.43 -4.12 14.33
N ILE A 54 -17.79 -3.58 13.29
CA ILE A 54 -18.35 -2.47 12.50
C ILE A 54 -19.62 -2.95 11.79
N LEU A 55 -19.56 -4.06 11.04
CA LEU A 55 -20.71 -4.57 10.30
C LEU A 55 -21.89 -4.91 11.21
N LYS A 56 -21.66 -5.44 12.41
CA LYS A 56 -22.74 -5.76 13.37
C LYS A 56 -23.55 -4.54 13.80
N LEU A 57 -22.98 -3.34 13.73
CA LEU A 57 -23.65 -2.07 14.05
C LEU A 57 -24.46 -1.51 12.88
N GLU A 58 -24.22 -2.00 11.66
CA GLU A 58 -24.93 -1.57 10.45
C GLU A 58 -26.31 -2.24 10.36
N ASN A 59 -27.22 -1.62 9.62
CA ASN A 59 -28.61 -2.08 9.50
C ASN A 59 -28.95 -2.62 8.10
N VAL A 60 -29.81 -3.62 8.02
CA VAL A 60 -30.37 -4.16 6.77
C VAL A 60 -31.90 -4.11 6.82
N PRO A 61 -32.59 -3.77 5.71
CA PRO A 61 -32.06 -3.25 4.46
C PRO A 61 -31.47 -1.85 4.59
N TYR A 62 -30.39 -1.61 3.86
CA TYR A 62 -29.72 -0.31 3.80
C TYR A 62 -30.36 0.55 2.72
N ALA A 63 -31.51 1.15 3.03
CA ALA A 63 -32.48 1.55 2.01
C ALA A 63 -32.12 2.72 1.07
N ASP A 64 -30.98 3.44 1.21
CA ASP A 64 -30.46 4.46 0.23
C ASP A 64 -29.45 5.47 0.86
N SER A 65 -29.20 5.43 2.18
CA SER A 65 -28.37 6.46 2.84
C SER A 65 -26.88 6.39 2.51
N TYR A 66 -26.31 5.19 2.30
CA TYR A 66 -24.87 5.03 2.11
C TYR A 66 -24.36 5.57 0.78
N ILE A 67 -25.16 5.50 -0.28
CA ILE A 67 -24.81 6.05 -1.60
C ILE A 67 -24.81 7.59 -1.55
N LYS A 68 -25.73 8.20 -0.79
CA LYS A 68 -25.72 9.65 -0.57
C LYS A 68 -24.50 10.09 0.22
N ASP A 69 -24.14 9.34 1.25
CA ASP A 69 -22.93 9.62 2.03
C ASP A 69 -21.69 9.46 1.15
N PHE A 70 -21.58 8.39 0.36
CA PHE A 70 -20.50 8.18 -0.62
C PHE A 70 -20.35 9.36 -1.59
N MET A 71 -21.43 9.77 -2.25
CA MET A 71 -21.41 10.87 -3.20
C MET A 71 -20.98 12.19 -2.54
N SER A 72 -21.28 12.38 -1.25
CA SER A 72 -20.89 13.58 -0.50
C SER A 72 -19.41 13.61 -0.08
N TYR A 73 -18.77 12.44 0.03
CA TYR A 73 -17.39 12.31 0.52
C TYR A 73 -16.36 11.98 -0.57
N VAL A 74 -16.79 11.53 -1.75
CA VAL A 74 -15.93 11.16 -2.89
C VAL A 74 -14.97 12.28 -3.31
N GLU A 75 -15.39 13.55 -3.25
CA GLU A 75 -14.53 14.69 -3.61
C GLU A 75 -13.39 14.94 -2.61
N PHE A 76 -13.51 14.43 -1.37
CA PHE A 76 -12.55 14.63 -0.30
C PHE A 76 -11.58 13.45 -0.14
N TRP A 77 -11.75 12.40 -0.94
CA TRP A 77 -10.97 11.18 -0.80
C TRP A 77 -9.73 11.18 -1.68
N SER A 78 -8.60 10.76 -1.10
CA SER A 78 -7.38 10.56 -1.89
C SER A 78 -7.55 9.29 -2.75
N PRO A 79 -7.23 9.32 -4.05
CA PRO A 79 -7.40 8.17 -4.96
C PRO A 79 -6.68 6.89 -4.50
N GLU A 80 -5.69 7.00 -3.62
CA GLU A 80 -4.74 5.94 -3.31
C GLU A 80 -5.13 5.05 -2.11
N SER A 81 -6.13 5.41 -1.30
CA SER A 81 -6.40 4.70 -0.04
C SER A 81 -7.86 4.50 0.33
N GLN A 82 -8.81 5.16 -0.34
CA GLN A 82 -10.21 5.21 0.14
C GLN A 82 -11.25 4.65 -0.83
N SER A 83 -10.92 4.47 -2.12
CA SER A 83 -11.88 3.90 -3.07
C SER A 83 -12.12 2.41 -2.85
N SER A 84 -11.06 1.63 -2.61
CA SER A 84 -11.14 0.16 -2.46
C SER A 84 -11.76 -0.27 -1.15
N ASP A 85 -11.31 0.28 -0.02
CA ASP A 85 -11.84 -0.06 1.31
C ASP A 85 -13.33 0.33 1.41
N PHE A 86 -13.72 1.43 0.77
CA PHE A 86 -15.13 1.80 0.60
C PHE A 86 -15.89 0.79 -0.24
N LEU A 87 -15.40 0.45 -1.44
CA LEU A 87 -16.08 -0.51 -2.32
C LEU A 87 -16.24 -1.87 -1.64
N VAL A 88 -15.22 -2.32 -0.91
CA VAL A 88 -15.27 -3.54 -0.09
C VAL A 88 -16.39 -3.45 0.96
N HIS A 89 -16.53 -2.31 1.64
CA HIS A 89 -17.59 -2.12 2.64
C HIS A 89 -18.99 -2.00 2.01
N PHE A 90 -19.10 -1.30 0.88
CA PHE A 90 -20.34 -1.15 0.12
C PHE A 90 -20.87 -2.51 -0.36
N TYR A 91 -20.05 -3.28 -1.08
CA TYR A 91 -20.45 -4.61 -1.55
C TYR A 91 -20.65 -5.61 -0.41
N ALA A 92 -19.96 -5.44 0.73
CA ALA A 92 -20.24 -6.22 1.93
C ALA A 92 -21.67 -5.97 2.44
N LEU A 93 -22.12 -4.71 2.52
CA LEU A 93 -23.48 -4.37 2.96
C LEU A 93 -24.54 -4.80 1.96
N ASP A 94 -24.33 -4.59 0.66
CA ASP A 94 -25.27 -5.03 -0.39
C ASP A 94 -25.44 -6.54 -0.41
N THR A 95 -24.35 -7.29 -0.21
CA THR A 95 -24.41 -8.75 -0.07
C THR A 95 -25.26 -9.16 1.14
N LEU A 96 -25.08 -8.50 2.28
CA LEU A 96 -25.84 -8.80 3.50
C LEU A 96 -27.31 -8.39 3.38
N ASP A 97 -27.60 -7.29 2.69
CA ASP A 97 -28.96 -6.86 2.41
C ASP A 97 -29.70 -7.88 1.53
N ALA A 98 -29.08 -8.29 0.42
CA ALA A 98 -29.63 -9.33 -0.44
C ALA A 98 -29.83 -10.66 0.32
N ALA A 99 -28.87 -11.05 1.16
CA ALA A 99 -29.00 -12.26 1.98
C ALA A 99 -30.14 -12.16 3.00
N TYR A 100 -30.33 -11.00 3.63
CA TYR A 100 -31.44 -10.78 4.56
C TYR A 100 -32.79 -10.81 3.85
N LYS A 101 -32.91 -10.11 2.71
CA LYS A 101 -34.12 -10.12 1.87
C LYS A 101 -34.50 -11.53 1.43
N TYR A 102 -33.51 -12.35 1.02
CA TYR A 102 -33.71 -13.77 0.73
C TYR A 102 -34.29 -14.54 1.93
N CYS A 103 -33.73 -14.33 3.13
CA CYS A 103 -34.22 -15.00 4.34
C CYS A 103 -35.69 -14.62 4.65
N CYS A 104 -36.02 -13.33 4.57
CA CYS A 104 -37.37 -12.85 4.80
C CYS A 104 -38.37 -13.41 3.77
N GLN A 105 -37.99 -13.49 2.50
CA GLN A 105 -38.82 -14.04 1.43
C GLN A 105 -39.12 -15.54 1.65
N GLU A 106 -38.10 -16.32 2.01
CA GLU A 106 -38.27 -17.76 2.31
C GLU A 106 -39.14 -18.02 3.54
N ASP A 107 -38.94 -17.24 4.61
CA ASP A 107 -39.77 -17.32 5.81
C ASP A 107 -41.22 -16.94 5.51
N ALA A 108 -41.45 -15.93 4.67
CA ALA A 108 -42.78 -15.51 4.26
C ALA A 108 -43.50 -16.53 3.38
N ALA A 109 -42.79 -17.14 2.43
CA ALA A 109 -43.34 -18.21 1.60
C ALA A 109 -43.88 -19.37 2.47
N LYS A 110 -43.19 -19.70 3.56
CA LYS A 110 -43.56 -20.79 4.48
C LYS A 110 -44.49 -20.38 5.62
N SER A 111 -44.62 -19.08 5.89
CA SER A 111 -45.44 -18.55 6.98
C SER A 111 -46.95 -18.61 6.68
N ASN A 112 -47.74 -19.08 7.66
CA ASN A 112 -49.20 -18.96 7.62
C ASN A 112 -49.70 -17.54 7.97
N ASN A 113 -48.80 -16.63 8.38
CA ASN A 113 -49.15 -15.27 8.72
C ASN A 113 -49.34 -14.44 7.44
N SER A 114 -50.59 -14.08 7.16
CA SER A 114 -50.98 -13.29 5.99
C SER A 114 -50.31 -11.91 5.96
N LEU A 115 -50.00 -11.31 7.12
CA LEU A 115 -49.29 -10.05 7.20
C LEU A 115 -47.81 -10.22 6.82
N HIS A 116 -47.17 -11.30 7.25
CA HIS A 116 -45.79 -11.63 6.88
C HIS A 116 -45.67 -11.92 5.38
N ARG A 117 -46.64 -12.64 4.81
CA ARG A 117 -46.77 -12.83 3.36
C ARG A 117 -47.14 -11.57 2.59
N LEU A 118 -47.75 -10.58 3.23
CA LEU A 118 -48.05 -9.31 2.59
C LEU A 118 -46.81 -8.39 2.57
N VAL A 119 -46.03 -8.41 3.65
CA VAL A 119 -44.83 -7.57 3.84
C VAL A 119 -43.62 -8.12 3.06
N PHE A 120 -43.49 -9.44 3.01
CA PHE A 120 -42.36 -10.14 2.39
C PHE A 120 -42.82 -11.13 1.31
N GLY A 121 -44.01 -10.88 0.75
CA GLY A 121 -44.65 -11.70 -0.28
C GLY A 121 -43.83 -11.85 -1.54
N PRO A 122 -44.32 -12.62 -2.53
CA PRO A 122 -43.52 -13.08 -3.65
C PRO A 122 -43.06 -11.91 -4.51
N ASP A 123 -41.91 -11.37 -4.16
CA ASP A 123 -41.04 -10.70 -5.09
C ASP A 123 -40.56 -11.77 -6.08
N THR A 124 -40.66 -11.49 -7.38
CA THR A 124 -40.07 -12.36 -8.41
C THR A 124 -38.57 -12.21 -8.48
N HIS A 125 -38.02 -11.22 -7.77
CA HIS A 125 -36.60 -10.98 -7.68
C HIS A 125 -35.87 -12.13 -6.99
N ASN A 126 -34.74 -12.53 -7.55
CA ASN A 126 -33.97 -13.67 -7.07
C ASN A 126 -32.77 -13.17 -6.26
N TYR A 127 -33.02 -12.84 -4.99
CA TYR A 127 -31.97 -12.37 -4.08
C TYR A 127 -30.82 -13.36 -3.87
N LEU A 128 -31.02 -14.66 -4.16
CA LEU A 128 -29.92 -15.63 -4.14
C LEU A 128 -28.90 -15.35 -5.24
N VAL A 129 -29.36 -14.94 -6.43
CA VAL A 129 -28.48 -14.56 -7.55
C VAL A 129 -27.72 -13.29 -7.18
N ASP A 130 -28.39 -12.28 -6.65
CA ASP A 130 -27.75 -11.06 -6.15
C ASP A 130 -26.63 -11.36 -5.13
N VAL A 131 -26.88 -12.25 -4.16
CA VAL A 131 -25.85 -12.65 -3.19
C VAL A 131 -24.64 -13.26 -3.88
N ILE A 132 -24.83 -14.09 -4.91
CA ILE A 132 -23.72 -14.71 -5.66
C ILE A 132 -22.96 -13.65 -6.45
N ASP A 133 -23.66 -12.74 -7.13
CA ASP A 133 -23.06 -11.69 -7.93
C ASP A 133 -22.26 -10.73 -7.04
N TYR A 134 -22.84 -10.24 -5.95
CA TYR A 134 -22.16 -9.33 -5.02
C TYR A 134 -20.99 -9.98 -4.29
N LEU A 135 -21.06 -11.28 -3.96
CA LEU A 135 -19.90 -12.00 -3.42
C LEU A 135 -18.76 -12.11 -4.45
N SER A 136 -19.11 -12.28 -5.73
CA SER A 136 -18.13 -12.36 -6.82
C SER A 136 -17.45 -11.01 -7.02
N ASP A 137 -18.22 -9.92 -7.04
CA ASP A 137 -17.71 -8.54 -7.12
C ASP A 137 -16.80 -8.22 -5.92
N LEU A 138 -17.22 -8.60 -4.71
CA LEU A 138 -16.43 -8.41 -3.49
C LEU A 138 -15.09 -9.17 -3.55
N GLU A 139 -15.09 -10.39 -4.10
CA GLU A 139 -13.88 -11.17 -4.30
C GLU A 139 -12.95 -10.52 -5.33
N GLU A 140 -13.48 -10.04 -6.45
CA GLU A 140 -12.72 -9.36 -7.51
C GLU A 140 -12.10 -8.04 -7.02
N ILE A 141 -12.90 -7.18 -6.37
CA ILE A 141 -12.45 -5.90 -5.81
C ILE A 141 -11.34 -6.15 -4.80
N SER A 142 -11.54 -7.13 -3.92
CA SER A 142 -10.51 -7.54 -2.98
C SER A 142 -9.26 -7.95 -3.77
N ALA A 143 -9.32 -8.95 -4.65
CA ALA A 143 -8.15 -9.46 -5.37
C ALA A 143 -7.40 -8.38 -6.20
N THR A 144 -8.12 -7.46 -6.82
CA THR A 144 -7.53 -6.38 -7.63
C THR A 144 -6.80 -5.37 -6.75
N HIS A 145 -7.40 -4.97 -5.65
CA HIS A 145 -6.76 -4.08 -4.66
C HIS A 145 -5.46 -4.67 -4.09
N LEU A 146 -5.37 -6.01 -3.93
CA LEU A 146 -4.14 -6.69 -3.55
C LEU A 146 -3.04 -6.49 -4.59
N THR A 147 -3.42 -6.66 -5.86
CA THR A 147 -2.52 -6.59 -6.99
C THR A 147 -1.92 -5.19 -7.11
N ASP A 148 -2.74 -4.16 -6.95
CA ASP A 148 -2.30 -2.76 -7.00
C ASP A 148 -1.39 -2.39 -5.83
N LYS A 149 -1.73 -2.81 -4.60
CA LYS A 149 -0.88 -2.58 -3.41
C LYS A 149 0.49 -3.26 -3.54
N ILE A 150 0.51 -4.50 -4.03
CA ILE A 150 1.75 -5.24 -4.26
C ILE A 150 2.58 -4.56 -5.35
N ALA A 151 1.97 -4.20 -6.48
CA ALA A 151 2.64 -3.52 -7.57
C ALA A 151 3.27 -2.19 -7.10
N LYS A 152 2.50 -1.36 -6.37
CA LYS A 152 2.99 -0.10 -5.79
C LYS A 152 4.19 -0.33 -4.88
N HIS A 153 4.14 -1.30 -3.97
CA HIS A 153 5.27 -1.64 -3.10
C HIS A 153 6.56 -1.95 -3.88
N PHE A 154 6.45 -2.76 -4.94
CA PHE A 154 7.62 -3.10 -5.76
C PHE A 154 8.14 -1.90 -6.56
N ILE A 155 7.25 -1.05 -7.08
CA ILE A 155 7.62 0.21 -7.76
C ILE A 155 8.36 1.14 -6.78
N ASP A 156 7.80 1.38 -5.60
CA ASP A 156 8.40 2.25 -4.58
C ASP A 156 9.79 1.75 -4.18
N LYS A 157 9.93 0.45 -3.96
CA LYS A 157 11.22 -0.19 -3.64
C LYS A 157 12.22 -0.08 -4.79
N ALA A 158 11.76 -0.13 -6.04
CA ALA A 158 12.61 0.06 -7.21
C ALA A 158 13.09 1.52 -7.32
N VAL A 159 12.19 2.49 -7.09
CA VAL A 159 12.50 3.93 -7.04
C VAL A 159 13.50 4.22 -5.92
N GLU A 160 13.27 3.70 -4.71
CA GLU A 160 14.19 3.87 -3.58
C GLU A 160 15.59 3.35 -3.90
N LYS A 161 15.69 2.15 -4.50
CA LYS A 161 16.97 1.58 -4.94
C LYS A 161 17.63 2.43 -6.03
N ALA A 162 16.87 3.01 -6.96
CA ALA A 162 17.41 3.89 -7.98
C ALA A 162 17.99 5.17 -7.36
N ILE A 163 17.25 5.81 -6.45
CA ILE A 163 17.68 6.99 -5.70
C ILE A 163 18.94 6.67 -4.87
N GLN A 164 19.00 5.51 -4.21
CA GLN A 164 20.18 5.09 -3.45
C GLN A 164 21.40 4.84 -4.36
N LYS A 165 21.21 4.33 -5.59
CA LYS A 165 22.28 4.19 -6.58
C LYS A 165 22.79 5.53 -7.10
N GLU A 166 21.91 6.51 -7.28
CA GLU A 166 22.31 7.89 -7.64
C GLU A 166 23.01 8.61 -6.48
N ARG A 167 22.56 8.37 -5.24
CA ARG A 167 23.16 8.90 -4.01
C ARG A 167 24.41 8.16 -3.56
N ALA A 168 24.73 7.00 -4.15
CA ALA A 168 26.00 6.32 -3.92
C ALA A 168 27.11 7.32 -4.28
N PRO A 169 27.99 7.69 -3.33
CA PRO A 169 28.93 8.78 -3.56
C PRO A 169 29.78 8.43 -4.77
N GLN A 170 29.61 9.20 -5.85
CA GLN A 170 30.58 9.25 -6.92
C GLN A 170 31.94 9.40 -6.26
N LYS A 171 32.89 8.53 -6.61
CA LYS A 171 34.24 8.36 -6.06
C LYS A 171 35.15 9.62 -6.08
N LYS A 172 34.61 10.83 -6.21
CA LYS A 172 35.33 12.11 -6.27
C LYS A 172 35.71 12.69 -4.89
N GLY A 173 35.12 12.19 -3.80
CA GLY A 173 35.37 12.71 -2.45
C GLY A 173 36.76 12.40 -1.88
N GLY A 174 37.38 11.30 -2.31
CA GLY A 174 38.74 10.91 -1.89
C GLY A 174 39.82 11.74 -2.60
N ASP A 175 39.69 11.89 -3.92
CA ASP A 175 40.62 12.67 -4.74
C ASP A 175 40.60 14.16 -4.37
N TYR A 176 39.43 14.74 -4.09
CA TYR A 176 39.32 16.15 -3.70
C TYR A 176 39.97 16.46 -2.34
N ARG A 177 39.82 15.57 -1.35
CA ARG A 177 40.47 15.72 -0.04
C ARG A 177 41.98 15.51 -0.12
N ALA A 178 42.42 14.56 -0.93
CA ALA A 178 43.84 14.34 -1.20
C ALA A 178 44.46 15.57 -1.90
N GLU A 179 43.81 16.12 -2.92
CA GLU A 179 44.33 17.29 -3.65
C GLU A 179 44.48 18.52 -2.75
N LYS A 180 43.51 18.81 -1.88
CA LYS A 180 43.59 19.94 -0.93
C LYS A 180 44.74 19.79 0.07
N HIS A 181 44.97 18.57 0.57
CA HIS A 181 46.03 18.29 1.55
C HIS A 181 47.43 18.28 0.93
N TYR A 182 47.58 17.81 -0.32
CA TYR A 182 48.88 17.70 -0.97
C TYR A 182 49.28 18.94 -1.78
N ARG A 183 48.35 19.82 -2.15
CA ARG A 183 48.65 21.02 -2.97
C ARG A 183 49.75 21.91 -2.38
N PRO A 184 49.74 22.31 -1.09
CA PRO A 184 50.82 23.13 -0.52
C PRO A 184 52.17 22.42 -0.53
N LYS A 185 52.17 21.10 -0.31
CA LYS A 185 53.38 20.25 -0.32
C LYS A 185 53.96 20.11 -1.73
N LYS A 186 53.11 19.94 -2.76
CA LYS A 186 53.51 19.92 -4.17
C LYS A 186 54.17 21.23 -4.59
N GLU A 187 53.62 22.37 -4.19
CA GLU A 187 54.15 23.70 -4.55
C GLU A 187 55.58 23.93 -4.03
N ILE A 188 55.89 23.49 -2.81
CA ILE A 188 57.25 23.57 -2.24
C ILE A 188 58.23 22.77 -3.09
N VAL A 189 57.89 21.51 -3.39
CA VAL A 189 58.72 20.62 -4.20
C VAL A 189 58.93 21.18 -5.61
N PHE A 190 57.88 21.68 -6.24
CA PHE A 190 57.95 22.22 -7.60
C PHE A 190 58.78 23.50 -7.69
N LYS A 191 58.66 24.42 -6.73
CA LYS A 191 59.51 25.63 -6.68
C LYS A 191 60.98 25.28 -6.51
N ALA A 192 61.30 24.32 -5.64
CA ALA A 192 62.66 23.87 -5.42
C ALA A 192 63.25 23.11 -6.62
N TRP A 193 62.40 22.41 -7.37
CA TRP A 193 62.77 21.79 -8.64
C TRP A 193 63.05 22.84 -9.73
N GLU A 194 62.15 23.81 -9.89
CA GLU A 194 62.25 24.89 -10.89
C GLU A 194 63.44 25.83 -10.63
N SER A 195 63.90 25.97 -9.38
CA SER A 195 65.11 26.71 -9.04
C SER A 195 66.42 25.94 -9.30
N HIS A 196 66.36 24.79 -9.99
CA HIS A 196 67.51 23.98 -10.40
C HIS A 196 68.41 23.50 -9.23
N GLN A 197 67.82 23.36 -8.03
CA GLN A 197 68.55 22.94 -6.82
C GLN A 197 68.91 21.45 -6.81
N PHE A 198 68.38 20.65 -7.74
CA PHE A 198 68.55 19.20 -7.77
C PHE A 198 68.82 18.70 -9.20
N HIS A 199 69.75 17.75 -9.34
CA HIS A 199 70.14 17.17 -10.63
C HIS A 199 69.29 15.97 -11.07
N GLY A 200 68.27 15.58 -10.30
CA GLY A 200 67.39 14.44 -10.65
C GLY A 200 66.21 14.29 -9.71
N TYR A 201 65.11 13.71 -10.20
CA TYR A 201 63.87 13.54 -9.43
C TYR A 201 64.10 12.75 -8.14
N ALA A 202 64.91 11.70 -8.19
CA ALA A 202 65.25 10.89 -7.03
C ALA A 202 66.09 11.64 -5.97
N ALA A 203 66.89 12.62 -6.39
CA ALA A 203 67.63 13.46 -5.45
C ALA A 203 66.70 14.46 -4.75
N CYS A 204 65.79 15.08 -5.51
CA CYS A 204 64.77 15.98 -4.98
C CYS A 204 63.81 15.25 -4.02
N ALA A 205 63.34 14.05 -4.38
CA ALA A 205 62.44 13.25 -3.57
C ALA A 205 63.07 12.76 -2.26
N ARG A 206 64.34 12.32 -2.29
CA ARG A 206 65.10 11.95 -1.07
C ARG A 206 65.21 13.11 -0.08
N HIS A 207 65.39 14.33 -0.58
CA HIS A 207 65.50 15.52 0.26
C HIS A 207 64.16 15.88 0.93
N PHE A 208 63.06 15.92 0.17
CA PHE A 208 61.76 16.36 0.70
C PHE A 208 60.91 15.27 1.36
N ALA A 209 61.18 13.99 1.11
CA ALA A 209 60.45 12.87 1.73
C ALA A 209 60.40 12.94 3.27
N PRO A 210 61.54 13.09 3.98
CA PRO A 210 61.51 13.22 5.44
C PRO A 210 60.91 14.57 5.90
N ILE A 211 61.11 15.66 5.14
CA ILE A 211 60.64 17.01 5.50
C ILE A 211 59.11 17.11 5.44
N LEU A 212 58.50 16.50 4.43
CA LEU A 212 57.06 16.59 4.17
C LEU A 212 56.28 15.40 4.74
N ASN A 213 56.98 14.44 5.35
CA ASN A 213 56.47 13.15 5.81
C ASN A 213 55.71 12.41 4.69
N LEU A 214 56.39 12.19 3.56
CA LEU A 214 55.86 11.54 2.35
C LEU A 214 56.83 10.45 1.87
N SER A 215 56.33 9.46 1.14
CA SER A 215 57.21 8.50 0.48
C SER A 215 57.94 9.14 -0.70
N GLN A 216 59.19 8.73 -0.94
CA GLN A 216 60.00 9.21 -2.07
C GLN A 216 59.27 8.98 -3.40
N GLY A 217 58.67 7.80 -3.60
CA GLY A 217 57.90 7.49 -4.80
C GLY A 217 56.69 8.41 -5.05
N THR A 218 56.08 8.95 -3.99
CA THR A 218 55.00 9.93 -4.13
C THR A 218 55.52 11.23 -4.74
N ILE A 219 56.66 11.72 -4.26
CA ILE A 219 57.28 12.97 -4.71
C ILE A 219 57.88 12.81 -6.12
N GLU A 220 58.58 11.70 -6.39
CA GLU A 220 59.06 11.36 -7.73
C GLU A 220 57.91 11.27 -8.73
N GLY A 221 56.80 10.64 -8.34
CA GLY A 221 55.60 10.54 -9.16
C GLY A 221 54.94 11.89 -9.44
N TRP A 222 55.10 12.90 -8.58
CA TRP A 222 54.64 14.28 -8.86
C TRP A 222 55.55 14.98 -9.86
N LEU A 223 56.86 14.89 -9.67
CA LEU A 223 57.85 15.50 -10.55
C LEU A 223 57.82 14.90 -11.96
N SER A 224 57.77 13.56 -12.05
CA SER A 224 57.65 12.84 -13.31
C SER A 224 56.37 13.25 -14.06
N ARG A 225 55.20 13.25 -13.39
CA ARG A 225 53.94 13.66 -14.03
C ARG A 225 53.92 15.11 -14.52
N LYS A 226 54.66 16.02 -13.87
CA LYS A 226 54.67 17.45 -14.22
C LYS A 226 55.75 17.83 -15.23
N TYR A 227 56.94 17.22 -15.16
CA TYR A 227 58.11 17.66 -15.92
C TYR A 227 58.71 16.60 -16.83
N SER A 228 58.34 15.31 -16.68
CA SER A 228 58.69 14.32 -17.68
C SER A 228 57.83 14.60 -18.91
N LYS A 229 58.44 15.13 -19.96
CA LYS A 229 57.81 15.20 -21.27
C LYS A 229 57.46 13.77 -21.70
N LYS A 230 56.25 13.59 -22.23
CA LYS A 230 56.01 12.48 -23.16
C LYS A 230 56.82 12.71 -24.42
#